data_AF-A0A536DC21-F1
#
_entry.id   AF-A0A536DC21-F1
#
_cell.length_a   1.000
_cell.length_b   1.000
_cell.length_c   1.000
_cell.angle_alpha   90.00
_cell.angle_beta   90.00
_cell.angle_gamma   90.00
#
_symmetry.space_group_name_H-M   'P 1'
#
loop_
_entity.id
_entity.type
_entity.pdbx_description
1 polymer ?
#
loop_
_entity_poly.entity_id
_entity_poly.type
_entity_poly.pdbx_seq_one_letter_code
_entity_poly.pdbx_strand_id
1 'polypeptide(L)'
;MLCRLLSVALVATAACSSSTGHASTPSASPSASPSATVTVLPTATPSGNADLPVTQVGFTCRLPAVVMAGGGDFANFTGGFIRFPAGTFAQDPNGLIATGSSQQEVQTKATPVLTGVPQDGPTFYDAAVDRWVPVSAAQSSADGSSYAYVTTGASSSEGATFHIVNASTATQKTFTVAVPNVGAANGVQVMEYDGSGVYFVITQLESYPIGLWRLDAGTGKVAPLARVANVMAVRRGYAWGGAVDTHDPSPPKVAASRVLFNSIVQVNLSNGAQTAWFYSPGRSETLLGLASGRPVINIGDGPDFPSFGGEIRLLDHPSSGAEDTGQLVYGGGPALSDPQGDGDRVWFGSDRGIYLYTADGGLQKVYAASASQAGSITTIAPAGICS
;
A
#
# COMPACT_ATOMS: atom_id res chain seq x y z
N MET A 1 -14.31 -21.05 -54.49
CA MET A 1 -15.28 -20.61 -55.52
C MET A 1 -16.50 -20.07 -54.79
N LEU A 2 -16.93 -18.86 -55.18
CA LEU A 2 -17.87 -17.96 -54.49
C LEU A 2 -19.26 -18.57 -54.21
N CYS A 3 -19.88 -18.18 -53.08
CA CYS A 3 -21.09 -17.34 -53.14
C CYS A 3 -21.34 -16.62 -51.81
N ARG A 4 -21.60 -15.30 -51.91
CA ARG A 4 -21.82 -14.33 -50.82
C ARG A 4 -23.28 -14.36 -50.34
N LEU A 5 -23.51 -14.05 -49.07
CA LEU A 5 -24.70 -13.30 -48.64
C LEU A 5 -24.26 -12.26 -47.59
N LEU A 6 -24.37 -10.98 -47.98
CA LEU A 6 -24.28 -9.80 -47.11
C LEU A 6 -25.62 -9.60 -46.41
N SER A 7 -25.59 -9.22 -45.14
CA SER A 7 -26.70 -8.52 -44.48
C SER A 7 -26.17 -7.24 -43.85
N VAL A 8 -26.59 -6.11 -44.41
CA VAL A 8 -26.40 -4.75 -43.91
C VAL A 8 -27.64 -4.38 -43.11
N ALA A 9 -27.47 -3.87 -41.90
CA ALA A 9 -28.54 -3.19 -41.16
C ALA A 9 -28.04 -1.81 -40.73
N LEU A 10 -28.76 -0.80 -41.18
CA LEU A 10 -28.47 0.64 -41.11
C LEU A 10 -29.75 1.32 -40.61
N VAL A 11 -29.75 1.87 -39.39
CA VAL A 11 -30.79 2.77 -38.83
C VAL A 11 -30.21 3.40 -37.55
N ALA A 12 -30.38 4.66 -37.16
CA ALA A 12 -30.63 5.95 -37.81
C ALA A 12 -30.30 7.00 -36.72
N THR A 13 -29.73 8.13 -37.13
CA THR A 13 -29.43 9.29 -36.30
C THR A 13 -30.70 10.12 -36.07
N ALA A 14 -30.91 10.60 -34.84
CA ALA A 14 -31.85 11.69 -34.56
C ALA A 14 -31.17 12.72 -33.65
N ALA A 15 -30.97 13.91 -34.20
CA ALA A 15 -30.44 15.10 -33.53
C ALA A 15 -31.48 16.24 -33.66
N CYS A 16 -31.27 17.28 -32.84
CA CYS A 16 -31.97 18.58 -32.76
C CYS A 16 -33.28 18.52 -31.94
N SER A 17 -33.56 19.41 -30.97
CA SER A 17 -33.37 20.86 -31.01
C SER A 17 -33.46 21.50 -29.62
N SER A 18 -32.81 22.66 -29.54
CA SER A 18 -32.81 23.70 -28.51
C SER A 18 -34.18 24.26 -28.12
N SER A 19 -34.34 24.64 -26.85
CA SER A 19 -35.21 25.76 -26.47
C SER A 19 -34.54 26.64 -25.41
N THR A 20 -34.57 27.93 -25.71
CA THR A 20 -34.12 29.08 -24.92
C THR A 20 -35.18 29.45 -23.89
N GLY A 21 -34.77 29.66 -22.64
CA GLY A 21 -35.61 30.22 -21.58
C GLY A 21 -34.77 31.06 -20.63
N HIS A 22 -34.75 32.38 -20.88
CA HIS A 22 -34.26 33.36 -19.93
C HIS A 22 -35.37 33.68 -18.91
N ALA A 23 -35.05 33.56 -17.62
CA ALA A 23 -35.74 34.25 -16.55
C ALA A 23 -34.71 34.65 -15.48
N SER A 24 -34.73 35.92 -15.12
CA SER A 24 -33.75 36.67 -14.34
C SER A 24 -33.87 36.43 -12.83
N THR A 25 -32.70 36.39 -12.18
CA THR A 25 -32.30 36.92 -10.85
C THR A 25 -33.39 37.34 -9.83
N PRO A 26 -33.22 37.04 -8.52
CA PRO A 26 -32.08 37.58 -7.77
C PRO A 26 -31.43 36.59 -6.78
N SER A 27 -30.11 36.65 -6.60
CA SER A 27 -29.49 36.04 -5.43
C SER A 27 -28.29 36.85 -4.94
N ALA A 28 -28.09 36.74 -3.63
CA ALA A 28 -27.61 37.76 -2.72
C ALA A 28 -26.11 38.08 -2.80
N SER A 29 -25.77 39.25 -2.24
CA SER A 29 -24.40 39.70 -1.95
C SER A 29 -23.55 38.62 -1.27
N PRO A 30 -22.29 38.41 -1.70
CA PRO A 30 -21.35 37.61 -0.94
C PRO A 30 -20.88 38.42 0.28
N SER A 31 -21.26 37.94 1.47
CA SER A 31 -20.61 38.34 2.72
C SER A 31 -19.19 37.77 2.72
N ALA A 32 -18.20 38.64 2.91
CA ALA A 32 -16.81 38.26 3.01
C ALA A 32 -16.61 37.25 4.15
N SER A 33 -16.09 36.07 3.82
CA SER A 33 -15.62 35.09 4.79
C SER A 33 -14.17 35.47 5.18
N PRO A 34 -13.81 35.50 6.47
CA PRO A 34 -12.45 35.83 6.86
C PRO A 34 -11.48 34.74 6.43
N SER A 35 -10.55 35.07 5.54
CA SER A 35 -9.35 34.27 5.29
C SER A 35 -8.52 34.22 6.58
N ALA A 36 -8.44 33.05 7.20
CA ALA A 36 -7.42 32.79 8.21
C ALA A 36 -6.05 32.77 7.52
N THR A 37 -5.26 33.81 7.76
CA THR A 37 -3.87 33.88 7.33
C THR A 37 -3.04 32.96 8.23
N VAL A 38 -2.68 31.77 7.74
CA VAL A 38 -1.67 30.92 8.39
C VAL A 38 -0.32 31.60 8.20
N THR A 39 0.23 32.15 9.28
CA THR A 39 1.58 32.72 9.28
C THR A 39 2.56 31.57 9.46
N VAL A 40 3.12 31.08 8.36
CA VAL A 40 4.23 30.11 8.38
C VAL A 40 5.52 30.90 8.61
N LEU A 41 6.15 30.71 9.77
CA LEU A 41 7.47 31.26 10.10
C LEU A 41 8.57 30.50 9.33
N PRO A 42 9.67 31.13 8.87
CA PRO A 42 10.62 30.46 7.98
C PRO A 42 11.40 29.33 8.65
N THR A 43 11.41 28.21 7.92
CA THR A 43 12.36 27.10 7.81
C THR A 43 13.59 27.12 8.72
N ALA A 44 13.50 26.40 9.84
CA ALA A 44 14.67 25.73 10.40
C ALA A 44 14.87 24.42 9.63
N THR A 45 16.05 24.22 9.03
CA THR A 45 16.49 22.92 8.52
C THR A 45 16.47 21.92 9.68
N PRO A 46 15.68 20.84 9.66
CA PRO A 46 15.60 19.94 10.79
C PRO A 46 16.94 19.21 10.96
N SER A 47 17.65 19.54 12.04
CA SER A 47 18.75 18.74 12.54
C SER A 47 18.19 17.58 13.37
N GLY A 48 18.42 16.34 12.92
CA GLY A 48 18.19 15.13 13.71
C GLY A 48 16.77 14.59 13.70
N ASN A 49 16.62 13.37 14.21
CA ASN A 49 15.40 12.53 14.32
C ASN A 49 14.23 13.14 15.12
N ALA A 50 14.08 14.47 15.12
CA ALA A 50 13.05 15.20 15.83
C ALA A 50 11.66 14.82 15.27
N ASP A 51 10.78 14.42 16.19
CA ASP A 51 9.39 14.13 15.89
C ASP A 51 8.61 15.43 15.61
N LEU A 52 7.52 15.35 14.85
CA LEU A 52 6.62 16.47 14.60
C LEU A 52 5.69 16.68 15.82
N PRO A 53 5.35 17.93 16.19
CA PRO A 53 4.33 18.17 17.19
C PRO A 53 2.96 17.68 16.69
N VAL A 54 2.11 17.21 17.61
CA VAL A 54 0.74 16.80 17.26
C VAL A 54 -0.09 18.02 16.91
N THR A 55 -0.70 18.01 15.73
CA THR A 55 -1.63 19.02 15.25
C THR A 55 -3.05 18.47 15.12
N GLN A 56 -4.05 19.33 15.33
CA GLN A 56 -5.43 18.98 15.06
C GLN A 56 -5.74 19.09 13.57
N VAL A 57 -6.58 18.19 13.07
CA VAL A 57 -7.11 18.26 11.71
C VAL A 57 -8.39 19.09 11.67
N GLY A 58 -8.61 19.80 10.56
CA GLY A 58 -9.79 20.65 10.34
C GLY A 58 -11.07 19.92 9.94
N PHE A 59 -11.09 18.59 9.98
CA PHE A 59 -12.22 17.76 9.56
C PHE A 59 -12.58 16.71 10.61
N THR A 60 -13.82 16.22 10.55
CA THR A 60 -14.28 15.10 11.36
C THR A 60 -14.12 13.82 10.55
N CYS A 61 -13.48 12.81 11.12
CA CYS A 61 -13.50 11.47 10.55
C CYS A 61 -13.11 10.41 11.59
N ARG A 62 -13.45 9.16 11.30
CA ARG A 62 -13.08 7.98 12.07
C ARG A 62 -12.10 7.14 11.27
N LEU A 63 -10.82 7.19 11.63
CA LEU A 63 -9.75 6.45 10.96
C LEU A 63 -9.58 5.08 11.61
N PRO A 64 -9.78 3.97 10.88
CA PRO A 64 -9.35 2.67 11.36
C PRO A 64 -7.83 2.65 11.50
N ALA A 65 -7.34 2.21 12.65
CA ALA A 65 -5.92 2.09 12.94
C ALA A 65 -5.65 0.80 13.70
N VAL A 66 -4.48 0.22 13.46
CA VAL A 66 -4.03 -0.98 14.15
C VAL A 66 -2.74 -0.71 14.90
N VAL A 67 -2.72 -1.09 16.17
CA VAL A 67 -1.52 -1.11 16.99
C VAL A 67 -0.93 -2.50 16.91
N MET A 68 0.30 -2.59 16.42
CA MET A 68 1.06 -3.83 16.32
C MET A 68 2.01 -3.90 17.51
N ALA A 69 1.85 -4.91 18.36
CA ALA A 69 2.70 -5.16 19.50
C ALA A 69 3.33 -6.56 19.41
N GLY A 70 4.65 -6.63 19.41
CA GLY A 70 5.40 -7.88 19.36
C GLY A 70 6.63 -7.79 18.46
N GLY A 71 7.51 -8.77 18.57
CA GLY A 71 8.72 -8.91 17.77
C GLY A 71 9.19 -10.35 17.79
N GLY A 72 9.66 -10.86 16.65
CA GLY A 72 9.95 -12.28 16.46
C GLY A 72 8.71 -13.11 16.10
N ASP A 73 8.59 -14.30 16.69
CA ASP A 73 7.63 -15.34 16.30
C ASP A 73 6.15 -15.08 16.67
N PHE A 74 5.87 -13.96 17.37
CA PHE A 74 4.54 -13.63 17.85
C PHE A 74 4.19 -12.18 17.56
N ALA A 75 3.03 -11.97 16.94
CA ALA A 75 2.49 -10.66 16.62
C ALA A 75 1.06 -10.56 17.17
N ASN A 76 0.80 -9.51 17.96
CA ASN A 76 -0.53 -9.13 18.40
C ASN A 76 -0.91 -7.81 17.75
N PHE A 77 -2.10 -7.78 17.16
CA PHE A 77 -2.67 -6.63 16.49
C PHE A 77 -3.92 -6.21 17.26
N THR A 78 -3.96 -4.94 17.63
CA THR A 78 -5.11 -4.33 18.29
C THR A 78 -5.72 -3.30 17.36
N GLY A 79 -6.78 -3.71 16.67
CA GLY A 79 -7.60 -2.84 15.86
C GLY A 79 -8.43 -1.87 16.70
N GLY A 80 -8.55 -0.64 16.23
CA GLY A 80 -9.41 0.37 16.80
C GLY A 80 -9.61 1.54 15.85
N PHE A 81 -10.12 2.65 16.38
CA PHE A 81 -10.43 3.82 15.60
C PHE A 81 -9.93 5.08 16.27
N ILE A 82 -9.25 5.93 15.50
CA ILE A 82 -8.90 7.29 15.91
C ILE A 82 -10.03 8.21 15.45
N ARG A 83 -10.64 8.94 16.38
CA ARG A 83 -11.69 9.93 16.08
C ARG A 83 -11.08 11.32 15.99
N PHE A 84 -11.24 11.95 14.84
CA PHE A 84 -10.84 13.33 14.60
C PHE A 84 -12.05 14.27 14.69
N PRO A 85 -11.88 15.52 15.16
CA PRO A 85 -10.62 16.18 15.51
C PRO A 85 -10.08 15.86 16.91
N ALA A 86 -10.79 15.03 17.69
CA ALA A 86 -10.42 14.72 19.08
C ALA A 86 -9.03 14.07 19.23
N GLY A 87 -8.56 13.35 18.20
CA GLY A 87 -7.25 12.68 18.22
C GLY A 87 -7.20 11.53 19.23
N THR A 88 -8.33 10.87 19.50
CA THR A 88 -8.43 9.81 20.51
C THR A 88 -8.59 8.45 19.86
N PHE A 89 -7.69 7.51 20.18
CA PHE A 89 -7.82 6.11 19.82
C PHE A 89 -8.77 5.38 20.76
N ALA A 90 -9.77 4.71 20.21
CA ALA A 90 -10.64 3.79 20.91
C ALA A 90 -10.45 2.39 20.32
N GLN A 91 -10.02 1.44 21.14
CA GLN A 91 -9.92 0.04 20.74
C GLN A 91 -11.31 -0.50 20.35
N ASP A 92 -11.35 -1.27 19.27
CA ASP A 92 -12.53 -2.02 18.88
C ASP A 92 -12.58 -3.35 19.66
N PRO A 93 -13.67 -3.68 20.37
CA PRO A 93 -13.85 -4.99 20.98
C PRO A 93 -13.67 -6.17 20.01
N ASN A 94 -13.95 -5.97 18.73
CA ASN A 94 -13.79 -6.98 17.67
C ASN A 94 -12.44 -6.87 16.94
N GLY A 95 -11.59 -5.90 17.28
CA GLY A 95 -10.33 -5.60 16.60
C GLY A 95 -9.13 -6.42 17.05
N LEU A 96 -9.28 -7.32 18.01
CA LEU A 96 -8.17 -8.15 18.48
C LEU A 96 -7.86 -9.26 17.46
N ILE A 97 -6.63 -9.25 16.94
CA ILE A 97 -6.05 -10.30 16.12
C ILE A 97 -4.74 -10.75 16.79
N ALA A 98 -4.59 -12.06 16.99
CA ALA A 98 -3.45 -12.63 17.71
C ALA A 98 -2.87 -13.81 16.93
N THR A 99 -1.67 -14.25 17.28
CA THR A 99 -1.04 -15.44 16.69
C THR A 99 -2.00 -16.66 16.70
N GLY A 100 -2.01 -17.36 15.57
CA GLY A 100 -2.84 -18.52 15.27
C GLY A 100 -2.22 -19.83 15.73
N SER A 101 -2.51 -20.89 14.97
CA SER A 101 -1.95 -22.24 15.18
C SER A 101 -0.48 -22.37 14.84
N SER A 102 0.04 -21.46 14.00
CA SER A 102 1.45 -21.39 13.62
C SER A 102 1.99 -19.98 13.88
N GLN A 103 3.33 -19.86 13.95
CA GLN A 103 4.00 -18.57 14.19
C GLN A 103 3.79 -17.56 13.05
N GLN A 104 3.47 -18.03 11.85
CA GLN A 104 3.23 -17.17 10.68
C GLN A 104 1.77 -16.71 10.57
N GLU A 105 0.84 -17.48 11.14
CA GLU A 105 -0.58 -17.20 11.04
C GLU A 105 -1.07 -16.33 12.20
N VAL A 106 -2.04 -15.50 11.90
CA VAL A 106 -2.80 -14.72 12.89
C VAL A 106 -4.29 -14.96 12.70
N GLN A 107 -5.06 -14.77 13.76
CA GLN A 107 -6.48 -15.04 13.78
C GLN A 107 -7.28 -13.96 14.53
N THR A 108 -8.46 -13.62 14.02
CA THR A 108 -9.39 -12.70 14.70
C THR A 108 -9.98 -13.37 15.94
N LYS A 109 -10.32 -12.60 16.97
CA LYS A 109 -11.13 -13.12 18.10
C LYS A 109 -12.63 -13.03 17.86
N ALA A 110 -13.07 -12.12 17.00
CA ALA A 110 -14.48 -12.00 16.61
C ALA A 110 -14.93 -13.20 15.75
N THR A 111 -16.20 -13.62 15.90
CA THR A 111 -16.80 -14.72 15.13
C THR A 111 -17.38 -14.26 13.79
N PRO A 112 -17.33 -15.08 12.72
CA PRO A 112 -16.55 -16.31 12.62
C PRO A 112 -15.05 -16.02 12.70
N VAL A 113 -14.24 -16.92 13.27
CA VAL A 113 -12.79 -16.69 13.38
C VAL A 113 -12.16 -16.72 12.00
N LEU A 114 -11.51 -15.63 11.59
CA LEU A 114 -10.73 -15.55 10.36
C LEU A 114 -9.27 -15.82 10.66
N THR A 115 -8.59 -16.55 9.79
CA THR A 115 -7.15 -16.82 9.85
C THR A 115 -6.45 -16.25 8.62
N GLY A 116 -5.25 -15.71 8.77
CA GLY A 116 -4.46 -15.19 7.66
C GLY A 116 -2.99 -15.01 8.00
N VAL A 117 -2.22 -14.56 7.01
CA VAL A 117 -0.83 -14.15 7.15
C VAL A 117 -0.73 -12.74 6.56
N PRO A 118 -0.45 -11.69 7.37
CA PRO A 118 -0.22 -10.34 6.85
C PRO A 118 1.18 -10.28 6.21
N GLN A 119 1.23 -10.25 4.87
CA GLN A 119 2.48 -10.40 4.11
C GLN A 119 2.98 -9.11 3.45
N ASP A 120 2.11 -8.12 3.27
CA ASP A 120 2.44 -6.84 2.63
C ASP A 120 1.70 -5.70 3.33
N GLY A 121 2.17 -5.35 4.53
CA GLY A 121 1.55 -4.35 5.40
C GLY A 121 0.71 -4.94 6.54
N PRO A 122 0.07 -4.08 7.35
CA PRO A 122 -0.63 -4.48 8.56
C PRO A 122 -2.00 -5.10 8.27
N THR A 123 -2.58 -5.77 9.27
CA THR A 123 -3.99 -6.18 9.23
C THR A 123 -4.90 -4.97 9.11
N PHE A 124 -5.98 -5.05 8.33
CA PHE A 124 -6.84 -3.89 8.08
C PHE A 124 -8.30 -4.11 8.49
N TYR A 125 -9.03 -3.02 8.60
CA TYR A 125 -10.48 -2.99 8.77
C TYR A 125 -11.15 -2.77 7.42
N ASP A 126 -11.94 -3.74 7.01
CA ASP A 126 -12.73 -3.70 5.80
C ASP A 126 -14.08 -3.04 6.08
N ALA A 127 -14.23 -1.80 5.58
CA ALA A 127 -15.43 -1.02 5.76
C ALA A 127 -16.63 -1.57 4.96
N ALA A 128 -16.40 -2.35 3.90
CA ALA A 128 -17.50 -2.94 3.11
C ALA A 128 -18.25 -4.03 3.89
N VAL A 129 -17.58 -4.67 4.85
CA VAL A 129 -18.12 -5.75 5.68
C VAL A 129 -18.05 -5.47 7.19
N ASP A 130 -17.70 -4.24 7.59
CA ASP A 130 -17.59 -3.77 8.98
C ASP A 130 -16.76 -4.73 9.86
N ARG A 131 -15.56 -5.10 9.38
CA ARG A 131 -14.79 -6.19 10.00
C ARG A 131 -13.28 -6.06 9.87
N TRP A 132 -12.57 -6.46 10.93
CA TRP A 132 -11.12 -6.65 10.90
C TRP A 132 -10.72 -7.94 10.19
N VAL A 133 -9.75 -7.84 9.29
CA VAL A 133 -9.28 -8.92 8.42
C VAL A 133 -7.81 -9.26 8.75
N PRO A 134 -7.44 -10.54 8.92
CA PRO A 134 -6.10 -10.96 9.37
C PRO A 134 -5.04 -11.00 8.24
N VAL A 135 -5.18 -10.14 7.23
CA VAL A 135 -4.23 -9.95 6.13
C VAL A 135 -4.15 -8.47 5.78
N SER A 136 -3.25 -8.05 4.89
CA SER A 136 -3.21 -6.67 4.42
C SER A 136 -4.31 -6.35 3.40
N ALA A 137 -4.55 -5.06 3.15
CA ALA A 137 -5.56 -4.64 2.18
C ALA A 137 -5.27 -5.09 0.74
N ALA A 138 -3.99 -5.32 0.39
CA ALA A 138 -3.60 -5.85 -0.91
C ALA A 138 -4.02 -7.31 -1.08
N GLN A 139 -4.20 -8.04 0.02
CA GLN A 139 -4.57 -9.45 0.04
C GLN A 139 -6.08 -9.69 0.01
N SER A 140 -6.91 -8.63 0.00
CA SER A 140 -8.37 -8.73 0.00
C SER A 140 -9.00 -8.29 -1.31
N SER A 141 -10.11 -8.92 -1.69
CA SER A 141 -10.90 -8.51 -2.83
C SER A 141 -11.48 -7.11 -2.60
N ALA A 142 -11.66 -6.34 -3.67
CA ALA A 142 -12.15 -4.96 -3.58
C ALA A 142 -13.55 -4.82 -2.97
N ASP A 143 -14.35 -5.89 -2.98
CA ASP A 143 -15.69 -5.97 -2.39
C ASP A 143 -15.70 -6.52 -0.95
N GLY A 144 -14.53 -6.87 -0.40
CA GLY A 144 -14.39 -7.43 0.94
C GLY A 144 -14.96 -8.83 1.15
N SER A 145 -15.46 -9.47 0.08
CA SER A 145 -16.10 -10.79 0.18
C SER A 145 -15.11 -11.91 0.48
N SER A 146 -13.85 -11.74 0.09
CA SER A 146 -12.82 -12.75 0.24
C SER A 146 -11.42 -12.15 0.35
N TYR A 147 -10.49 -12.95 0.85
CA TYR A 147 -9.08 -12.58 0.91
C TYR A 147 -8.20 -13.81 0.66
N ALA A 148 -6.94 -13.58 0.31
CA ALA A 148 -5.98 -14.62 0.02
C ALA A 148 -4.67 -14.43 0.77
N TYR A 149 -4.11 -15.54 1.25
CA TYR A 149 -2.77 -15.57 1.83
C TYR A 149 -2.10 -16.88 1.46
N VAL A 150 -0.79 -16.97 1.72
CA VAL A 150 -0.04 -18.19 1.46
C VAL A 150 0.71 -18.59 2.72
N THR A 151 0.74 -19.89 2.98
CA THR A 151 1.62 -20.52 3.96
C THR A 151 2.66 -21.34 3.20
N THR A 152 3.88 -21.37 3.72
CA THR A 152 4.95 -22.21 3.17
C THR A 152 5.26 -23.33 4.13
N GLY A 153 5.50 -24.53 3.58
CA GLY A 153 5.95 -25.64 4.41
C GLY A 153 7.33 -25.42 5.03
N ALA A 154 7.70 -26.26 5.98
CA ALA A 154 8.99 -26.22 6.67
C ALA A 154 10.17 -26.57 5.75
N SER A 155 9.89 -27.20 4.60
CA SER A 155 10.88 -27.60 3.62
C SER A 155 10.48 -27.23 2.20
N SER A 156 11.45 -27.16 1.29
CA SER A 156 11.20 -26.87 -0.12
C SER A 156 10.34 -27.91 -0.83
N SER A 157 10.36 -29.15 -0.34
CA SER A 157 9.52 -30.25 -0.82
C SER A 157 8.04 -30.12 -0.45
N GLU A 158 7.70 -29.33 0.56
CA GLU A 158 6.31 -29.14 1.00
C GLU A 158 5.57 -28.07 0.19
N GLY A 159 6.29 -27.24 -0.56
CA GLY A 159 5.72 -26.21 -1.44
C GLY A 159 5.00 -25.09 -0.68
N ALA A 160 4.10 -24.42 -1.38
CA ALA A 160 3.30 -23.32 -0.86
C ALA A 160 1.81 -23.67 -0.93
N THR A 161 1.06 -23.40 0.14
CA THR A 161 -0.39 -23.56 0.19
C THR A 161 -1.03 -22.18 0.15
N PHE A 162 -1.72 -21.90 -0.95
CA PHE A 162 -2.52 -20.68 -1.09
C PHE A 162 -3.90 -20.93 -0.50
N HIS A 163 -4.36 -20.00 0.32
CA HIS A 163 -5.68 -19.99 0.95
C HIS A 163 -6.49 -18.87 0.33
N ILE A 164 -7.71 -19.16 -0.10
CA ILE A 164 -8.71 -18.15 -0.48
C ILE A 164 -9.87 -18.32 0.47
N VAL A 165 -10.09 -17.33 1.31
CA VAL A 165 -11.04 -17.38 2.42
C VAL A 165 -12.21 -16.48 2.14
N ASN A 166 -13.42 -16.97 2.37
CA ASN A 166 -14.62 -16.14 2.43
C ASN A 166 -14.64 -15.38 3.76
N ALA A 167 -14.64 -14.05 3.70
CA ALA A 167 -14.53 -13.19 4.88
C ALA A 167 -15.75 -13.26 5.81
N SER A 168 -16.92 -13.66 5.29
CA SER A 168 -18.18 -13.70 6.04
C SER A 168 -18.44 -15.04 6.74
N THR A 169 -17.89 -16.15 6.20
CA THR A 169 -18.15 -17.50 6.71
C THR A 169 -16.92 -18.20 7.28
N ALA A 170 -15.73 -17.63 7.08
CA ALA A 170 -14.43 -18.27 7.34
C ALA A 170 -14.16 -19.58 6.57
N THR A 171 -15.01 -19.93 5.60
CA THR A 171 -14.76 -21.10 4.75
C THR A 171 -13.65 -20.79 3.76
N GLN A 172 -12.76 -21.75 3.52
CA GLN A 172 -11.61 -21.56 2.64
C GLN A 172 -11.49 -22.62 1.56
N LYS A 173 -10.90 -22.21 0.44
CA LYS A 173 -10.40 -23.08 -0.62
C LYS A 173 -8.88 -23.01 -0.63
N THR A 174 -8.22 -24.15 -0.80
CA THR A 174 -6.75 -24.22 -0.77
C THR A 174 -6.18 -24.77 -2.08
N PHE A 175 -5.01 -24.27 -2.45
CA PHE A 175 -4.22 -24.78 -3.57
C PHE A 175 -2.76 -24.98 -3.16
N THR A 176 -2.28 -26.21 -3.27
CA THR A 176 -0.87 -26.52 -3.06
C THR A 176 -0.12 -26.38 -4.38
N VAL A 177 0.89 -25.52 -4.38
CA VAL A 177 1.70 -25.20 -5.55
C VAL A 177 3.14 -25.60 -5.28
N ALA A 178 3.72 -26.37 -6.20
CA ALA A 178 5.16 -26.58 -6.23
C ALA A 178 5.82 -25.30 -6.75
N VAL A 179 6.50 -24.57 -5.86
CA VAL A 179 7.20 -23.33 -6.21
C VAL A 179 8.71 -23.61 -6.17
N PRO A 180 9.43 -23.53 -7.31
CA PRO A 180 10.86 -23.78 -7.34
C PRO A 180 11.62 -22.87 -6.37
N ASN A 181 12.61 -23.41 -5.66
CA ASN A 181 13.50 -22.68 -4.74
C ASN A 181 12.83 -22.01 -3.53
N VAL A 182 11.58 -22.32 -3.21
CA VAL A 182 10.94 -21.97 -1.93
C VAL A 182 11.37 -22.99 -0.88
N GLY A 183 11.61 -22.58 0.37
CA GLY A 183 12.06 -23.43 1.49
C GLY A 183 12.21 -22.60 2.77
N ALA A 184 12.73 -23.15 3.87
CA ALA A 184 12.76 -22.44 5.16
C ALA A 184 13.39 -21.02 5.15
N ALA A 185 14.31 -20.75 4.21
CA ALA A 185 14.94 -19.44 4.03
C ALA A 185 14.28 -18.55 2.95
N ASN A 186 13.41 -19.11 2.09
CA ASN A 186 12.81 -18.43 0.95
C ASN A 186 11.28 -18.59 0.99
N GLY A 187 10.55 -17.49 1.12
CA GLY A 187 9.09 -17.50 1.24
C GLY A 187 8.35 -17.19 -0.05
N VAL A 188 7.04 -17.35 -0.02
CA VAL A 188 6.11 -16.81 -1.03
C VAL A 188 5.39 -15.63 -0.41
N GLN A 189 5.30 -14.51 -1.11
CA GLN A 189 4.59 -13.31 -0.65
C GLN A 189 3.45 -12.99 -1.62
N VAL A 190 2.22 -12.87 -1.10
CA VAL A 190 1.09 -12.36 -1.87
C VAL A 190 1.21 -10.86 -1.99
N MET A 191 1.24 -10.36 -3.23
CA MET A 191 1.36 -8.92 -3.56
C MET A 191 0.02 -8.27 -3.90
N GLU A 192 -0.92 -9.03 -4.47
CA GLU A 192 -2.29 -8.56 -4.73
C GLU A 192 -3.25 -9.75 -4.84
N TYR A 193 -4.49 -9.59 -4.37
CA TYR A 193 -5.62 -10.45 -4.68
C TYR A 193 -6.75 -9.64 -5.31
N ASP A 194 -7.05 -9.91 -6.58
CA ASP A 194 -8.06 -9.15 -7.35
C ASP A 194 -9.47 -9.78 -7.30
N GLY A 195 -9.67 -10.82 -6.47
CA GLY A 195 -10.89 -11.63 -6.44
C GLY A 195 -10.86 -12.85 -7.37
N SER A 196 -10.19 -12.72 -8.53
CA SER A 196 -10.10 -13.77 -9.56
C SER A 196 -8.73 -14.46 -9.62
N GLY A 197 -7.69 -13.85 -9.07
CA GLY A 197 -6.36 -14.42 -9.02
C GLY A 197 -5.47 -13.77 -7.95
N VAL A 198 -4.49 -14.55 -7.51
CA VAL A 198 -3.49 -14.17 -6.51
C VAL A 198 -2.19 -13.88 -7.23
N TYR A 199 -1.72 -12.64 -7.15
CA TYR A 199 -0.41 -12.22 -7.63
C TYR A 199 0.60 -12.42 -6.51
N PHE A 200 1.70 -13.09 -6.80
CA PHE A 200 2.71 -13.39 -5.80
C PHE A 200 4.12 -13.38 -6.37
N VAL A 201 5.07 -13.25 -5.46
CA VAL A 201 6.51 -13.29 -5.73
C VAL A 201 7.17 -14.37 -4.87
N ILE A 202 8.37 -14.78 -5.24
CA ILE A 202 9.22 -15.65 -4.43
C ILE A 202 10.25 -14.77 -3.76
N THR A 203 10.12 -14.63 -2.45
CA THR A 203 11.10 -13.93 -1.61
C THR A 203 12.33 -14.80 -1.43
N GLN A 204 13.49 -14.17 -1.32
CA GLN A 204 14.76 -14.86 -1.16
C GLN A 204 15.51 -14.29 0.04
N LEU A 205 16.14 -15.16 0.83
CA LEU A 205 17.03 -14.69 1.89
C LEU A 205 18.14 -13.83 1.29
N GLU A 206 18.32 -12.63 1.82
CA GLU A 206 19.35 -11.67 1.39
C GLU A 206 19.34 -11.38 -0.11
N SER A 207 18.22 -11.63 -0.81
CA SER A 207 18.07 -11.38 -2.23
C SER A 207 16.73 -10.69 -2.53
N TYR A 208 16.62 -10.03 -3.69
CA TYR A 208 15.36 -9.40 -4.09
C TYR A 208 14.36 -10.47 -4.50
N PRO A 209 13.04 -10.22 -4.35
CA PRO A 209 12.03 -11.13 -4.85
C PRO A 209 12.27 -11.43 -6.33
N ILE A 210 12.27 -12.71 -6.67
CA ILE A 210 12.40 -13.15 -8.06
C ILE A 210 11.02 -13.41 -8.63
N GLY A 211 10.84 -13.04 -9.90
CA GLY A 211 9.66 -13.33 -10.70
C GLY A 211 8.35 -12.75 -10.17
N LEU A 212 7.34 -12.85 -11.03
CA LEU A 212 5.97 -12.49 -10.71
C LEU A 212 5.07 -13.55 -11.32
N TRP A 213 4.17 -14.10 -10.51
CA TRP A 213 3.25 -15.15 -10.94
C TRP A 213 1.83 -14.78 -10.60
N ARG A 214 0.91 -15.42 -11.30
CA ARG A 214 -0.52 -15.36 -11.00
C ARG A 214 -1.04 -16.77 -10.78
N LEU A 215 -1.66 -17.01 -9.63
CA LEU A 215 -2.53 -18.15 -9.39
C LEU A 215 -3.96 -17.77 -9.76
N ASP A 216 -4.62 -18.60 -10.57
CA ASP A 216 -6.04 -18.46 -10.85
C ASP A 216 -6.88 -19.00 -9.67
N ALA A 217 -7.72 -18.15 -9.07
CA ALA A 217 -8.48 -18.49 -7.87
C ALA A 217 -9.56 -19.57 -8.12
N GLY A 218 -10.01 -19.71 -9.37
CA GLY A 218 -10.98 -20.72 -9.78
C GLY A 218 -10.38 -22.12 -9.92
N THR A 219 -9.18 -22.21 -10.50
CA THR A 219 -8.59 -23.48 -10.97
C THR A 219 -7.32 -23.88 -10.24
N GLY A 220 -6.66 -22.95 -9.54
CA GLY A 220 -5.35 -23.18 -8.90
C GLY A 220 -4.18 -23.21 -9.89
N LYS A 221 -4.42 -22.94 -11.17
CA LYS A 221 -3.36 -22.90 -12.19
C LYS A 221 -2.46 -21.70 -11.94
N VAL A 222 -1.16 -21.95 -11.97
CA VAL A 222 -0.13 -20.92 -11.83
C VAL A 222 0.49 -20.62 -13.18
N ALA A 223 0.60 -19.33 -13.51
CA ALA A 223 1.28 -18.85 -14.70
C ALA A 223 2.33 -17.80 -14.33
N PRO A 224 3.53 -17.84 -14.93
CA PRO A 224 4.47 -16.73 -14.84
C PRO A 224 3.91 -15.52 -15.60
N LEU A 225 4.16 -14.34 -15.07
CA LEU A 225 3.92 -13.05 -15.71
C LEU A 225 5.23 -12.45 -16.22
N ALA A 226 5.20 -11.18 -16.63
CA ALA A 226 6.38 -10.43 -17.04
C ALA A 226 7.49 -10.53 -15.98
N ARG A 227 8.75 -10.59 -16.43
CA ARG A 227 9.90 -10.51 -15.52
C ARG A 227 10.03 -9.07 -15.04
N VAL A 228 9.64 -8.85 -13.80
CA VAL A 228 9.83 -7.58 -13.10
C VAL A 228 10.91 -7.80 -12.05
N ALA A 229 11.96 -6.99 -12.10
CA ALA A 229 12.99 -7.01 -11.07
C ALA A 229 12.43 -6.37 -9.80
N ASN A 230 12.67 -7.01 -8.65
CA ASN A 230 12.34 -6.50 -7.32
C ASN A 230 10.94 -5.87 -7.24
N VAL A 231 9.91 -6.70 -7.45
CA VAL A 231 8.53 -6.28 -7.29
C VAL A 231 8.31 -5.87 -5.83
N MET A 232 7.91 -4.61 -5.64
CA MET A 232 7.60 -4.03 -4.33
C MET A 232 6.09 -3.91 -4.11
N ALA A 233 5.29 -3.81 -5.18
CA ALA A 233 3.83 -3.82 -5.10
C ALA A 233 3.22 -4.33 -6.41
N VAL A 234 2.01 -4.87 -6.32
CA VAL A 234 1.16 -5.17 -7.49
C VAL A 234 -0.20 -4.52 -7.26
N ARG A 235 -0.71 -3.81 -8.25
CA ARG A 235 -2.02 -3.16 -8.16
C ARG A 235 -2.66 -3.00 -9.52
N ARG A 236 -3.91 -3.45 -9.67
CA ARG A 236 -4.78 -3.17 -10.85
C ARG A 236 -4.09 -3.49 -12.18
N GLY A 237 -3.40 -4.63 -12.26
CA GLY A 237 -2.75 -5.09 -13.50
C GLY A 237 -1.39 -4.45 -13.79
N TYR A 238 -0.80 -3.75 -12.82
CA TYR A 238 0.56 -3.23 -12.89
C TYR A 238 1.40 -3.79 -11.74
N ALA A 239 2.66 -4.08 -12.02
CA ALA A 239 3.66 -4.30 -10.98
C ALA A 239 4.56 -3.07 -10.85
N TRP A 240 4.92 -2.75 -9.62
CA TRP A 240 5.86 -1.69 -9.28
C TRP A 240 7.12 -2.32 -8.73
N GLY A 241 8.28 -1.85 -9.17
CA GLY A 241 9.54 -2.39 -8.72
C GLY A 241 10.69 -1.40 -8.82
N GLY A 242 11.81 -1.80 -8.25
CA GLY A 242 13.07 -1.08 -8.35
C GLY A 242 13.82 -1.45 -9.63
N ALA A 243 14.48 -0.48 -10.24
CA ALA A 243 15.40 -0.70 -11.35
C ALA A 243 16.74 0.02 -11.12
N VAL A 244 17.77 -0.48 -11.78
CA VAL A 244 19.05 0.23 -11.88
C VAL A 244 19.04 0.96 -13.22
N ASP A 245 19.06 2.28 -13.19
CA ASP A 245 19.21 3.08 -14.40
C ASP A 245 20.59 2.83 -15.03
N THR A 246 20.60 2.40 -16.29
CA THR A 246 21.82 2.06 -17.02
C THR A 246 22.68 3.27 -17.38
N HIS A 247 22.14 4.49 -17.26
CA HIS A 247 22.85 5.73 -17.53
C HIS A 247 23.54 6.29 -16.29
N ASP A 248 23.26 5.79 -15.09
CA ASP A 248 23.96 6.19 -13.86
C ASP A 248 25.36 5.54 -13.84
N PRO A 249 26.46 6.31 -13.90
CA PRO A 249 27.82 5.76 -13.84
C PRO A 249 28.18 5.24 -12.44
N SER A 250 27.41 5.60 -11.42
CA SER A 250 27.67 5.33 -10.01
C SER A 250 26.40 4.93 -9.26
N PRO A 251 25.71 3.84 -9.67
CA PRO A 251 24.49 3.42 -9.00
C PRO A 251 24.79 3.09 -7.53
N PRO A 252 23.81 3.30 -6.63
CA PRO A 252 23.95 3.06 -5.19
C PRO A 252 24.33 1.60 -4.92
N LYS A 253 25.23 1.40 -3.97
CA LYS A 253 25.75 0.08 -3.59
C LYS A 253 25.93 0.02 -2.08
N VAL A 254 25.56 -1.10 -1.47
CA VAL A 254 25.99 -1.43 -0.10
C VAL A 254 27.34 -2.14 -0.12
N ALA A 255 28.11 -2.00 0.97
CA ALA A 255 29.30 -2.83 1.17
C ALA A 255 28.88 -4.32 1.09
N ALA A 256 29.61 -5.13 0.30
CA ALA A 256 29.25 -6.49 -0.15
C ALA A 256 28.52 -6.63 -1.51
N SER A 257 28.59 -5.62 -2.40
CA SER A 257 28.33 -5.67 -3.86
C SER A 257 26.88 -5.74 -4.35
N ARG A 258 25.89 -5.69 -3.46
CA ARG A 258 24.49 -5.55 -3.89
C ARG A 258 24.26 -4.14 -4.45
N VAL A 259 23.99 -4.07 -5.75
CA VAL A 259 23.48 -2.85 -6.38
C VAL A 259 22.07 -2.62 -5.85
N LEU A 260 21.84 -1.41 -5.34
CA LEU A 260 20.52 -0.95 -4.96
C LEU A 260 19.86 -0.28 -6.17
N PHE A 261 18.56 -0.05 -6.07
CA PHE A 261 17.80 0.63 -7.12
C PHE A 261 17.94 2.13 -6.93
N ASN A 262 18.16 2.82 -8.05
CA ASN A 262 18.13 4.28 -8.19
C ASN A 262 16.94 4.70 -9.09
N SER A 263 15.95 3.81 -9.27
CA SER A 263 14.76 4.09 -10.06
C SER A 263 13.54 3.29 -9.61
N ILE A 264 12.37 3.90 -9.78
CA ILE A 264 11.07 3.24 -9.63
C ILE A 264 10.44 3.07 -11.02
N VAL A 265 10.01 1.85 -11.31
CA VAL A 265 9.38 1.50 -12.58
C VAL A 265 8.02 0.85 -12.36
N GLN A 266 7.15 1.04 -13.33
CA GLN A 266 5.85 0.39 -13.43
C GLN A 266 5.85 -0.52 -14.66
N VAL A 267 5.42 -1.77 -14.49
CA VAL A 267 5.32 -2.76 -15.57
C VAL A 267 3.87 -3.15 -15.76
N ASN A 268 3.35 -2.95 -16.97
CA ASN A 268 2.02 -3.42 -17.35
C ASN A 268 2.02 -4.95 -17.52
N LEU A 269 1.19 -5.64 -16.74
CA LEU A 269 1.20 -7.11 -16.69
C LEU A 269 0.57 -7.78 -17.90
N SER A 270 -0.18 -7.04 -18.72
CA SER A 270 -0.81 -7.58 -19.94
C SER A 270 0.16 -7.69 -21.12
N ASN A 271 1.14 -6.78 -21.21
CA ASN A 271 2.04 -6.68 -22.36
C ASN A 271 3.52 -6.56 -21.99
N GLY A 272 3.86 -6.47 -20.70
CA GLY A 272 5.23 -6.33 -20.21
C GLY A 272 5.85 -4.94 -20.43
N ALA A 273 5.07 -3.95 -20.90
CA ALA A 273 5.59 -2.60 -21.13
C ALA A 273 6.02 -1.96 -19.81
N GLN A 274 7.27 -1.49 -19.76
CA GLN A 274 7.85 -0.81 -18.61
C GLN A 274 7.80 0.70 -18.80
N THR A 275 7.41 1.43 -17.76
CA THR A 275 7.40 2.89 -17.68
C THR A 275 8.24 3.32 -16.49
N ALA A 276 9.19 4.23 -16.70
CA ALA A 276 9.96 4.83 -15.61
C ALA A 276 9.11 5.89 -14.90
N TRP A 277 9.14 5.88 -13.57
CA TRP A 277 8.40 6.82 -12.73
C TRP A 277 9.29 7.74 -11.91
N PHE A 278 10.48 7.28 -11.56
CA PHE A 278 11.42 8.06 -10.78
C PHE A 278 12.84 7.59 -11.05
N TYR A 279 13.79 8.51 -10.95
CA TYR A 279 15.22 8.25 -10.99
C TYR A 279 15.94 9.27 -10.10
N SER A 280 16.84 8.83 -9.21
CA SER A 280 17.73 9.75 -8.50
C SER A 280 19.19 9.25 -8.47
N PRO A 281 20.15 10.02 -9.02
CA PRO A 281 21.52 9.56 -9.24
C PRO A 281 22.25 9.29 -7.91
N GLY A 282 22.87 8.11 -7.78
CA GLY A 282 23.68 7.74 -6.62
C GLY A 282 22.91 7.55 -5.29
N ARG A 283 21.58 7.67 -5.30
CA ARG A 283 20.70 7.46 -4.15
C ARG A 283 19.91 6.17 -4.32
N SER A 284 19.40 5.62 -3.22
CA SER A 284 18.57 4.41 -3.28
C SER A 284 17.11 4.69 -2.97
N GLU A 285 16.20 4.15 -3.79
CA GLU A 285 14.77 4.27 -3.54
C GLU A 285 14.10 2.94 -3.20
N THR A 286 13.05 3.05 -2.40
CA THR A 286 12.13 1.97 -2.07
C THR A 286 10.70 2.49 -2.12
N LEU A 287 9.80 1.70 -2.67
CA LEU A 287 8.37 1.97 -2.61
C LEU A 287 7.86 1.65 -1.21
N LEU A 288 7.33 2.65 -0.51
CA LEU A 288 6.64 2.46 0.77
C LEU A 288 5.23 1.90 0.56
N GLY A 289 4.60 2.22 -0.57
CA GLY A 289 3.30 1.70 -0.96
C GLY A 289 2.60 2.60 -1.99
N LEU A 290 1.31 2.36 -2.18
CA LEU A 290 0.48 3.09 -3.16
C LEU A 290 -0.65 3.84 -2.45
N ALA A 291 -0.57 5.17 -2.44
CA ALA A 291 -1.62 6.02 -1.91
C ALA A 291 -2.61 6.41 -3.01
N SER A 292 -3.81 5.82 -2.99
CA SER A 292 -4.82 6.01 -4.03
C SER A 292 -4.31 5.65 -5.45
N GLY A 293 -3.35 4.72 -5.53
CA GLY A 293 -2.69 4.31 -6.77
C GLY A 293 -1.44 5.12 -7.15
N ARG A 294 -1.11 6.16 -6.38
CA ARG A 294 0.11 6.95 -6.56
C ARG A 294 1.27 6.37 -5.75
N PRO A 295 2.47 6.21 -6.32
CA PRO A 295 3.64 5.74 -5.59
C PRO A 295 4.03 6.70 -4.48
N VAL A 296 4.24 6.16 -3.28
CA VAL A 296 4.93 6.84 -2.19
C VAL A 296 6.27 6.15 -2.00
N ILE A 297 7.35 6.90 -2.12
CA ILE A 297 8.71 6.37 -2.12
C ILE A 297 9.50 6.93 -0.95
N ASN A 298 10.44 6.13 -0.45
CA ASN A 298 11.49 6.57 0.45
C ASN A 298 12.82 6.58 -0.30
N ILE A 299 13.59 7.64 -0.13
CA ILE A 299 14.89 7.84 -0.76
C ILE A 299 15.93 7.92 0.35
N GLY A 300 16.93 7.04 0.27
CA GLY A 300 18.05 6.96 1.20
C GLY A 300 19.35 7.41 0.56
N ASP A 301 20.21 7.98 1.38
CA ASP A 301 21.58 8.37 1.03
C ASP A 301 22.60 7.43 1.70
N GLY A 302 23.78 7.31 1.09
CA GLY A 302 24.84 6.45 1.59
C GLY A 302 25.51 7.03 2.83
N PRO A 303 26.11 6.18 3.70
CA PRO A 303 26.28 4.74 3.55
C PRO A 303 25.06 3.89 3.99
N ASP A 304 24.08 4.48 4.66
CA ASP A 304 22.99 3.77 5.35
C ASP A 304 21.73 3.59 4.47
N PHE A 305 21.93 3.31 3.18
CA PHE A 305 20.86 3.18 2.18
C PHE A 305 19.78 2.15 2.54
N PRO A 306 18.53 2.48 2.17
CA PRO A 306 17.60 3.18 3.05
C PRO A 306 17.33 2.34 4.32
N SER A 307 18.02 2.70 5.40
CA SER A 307 17.66 2.31 6.75
C SER A 307 16.73 3.39 7.29
N PHE A 308 15.41 3.12 7.29
CA PHE A 308 14.33 3.87 7.96
C PHE A 308 14.58 5.37 8.26
N GLY A 309 13.84 6.28 7.61
CA GLY A 309 13.85 7.72 7.94
C GLY A 309 14.46 8.65 6.89
N GLY A 310 14.60 8.17 5.65
CA GLY A 310 15.01 8.97 4.50
C GLY A 310 13.94 9.97 4.03
N GLU A 311 14.21 10.59 2.88
CA GLU A 311 13.31 11.53 2.23
C GLU A 311 12.08 10.80 1.66
N ILE A 312 10.88 11.31 1.89
CA ILE A 312 9.63 10.71 1.41
C ILE A 312 9.05 11.59 0.32
N ARG A 313 8.69 10.96 -0.79
CA ARG A 313 8.10 11.62 -1.95
C ARG A 313 6.85 10.91 -2.45
N LEU A 314 5.94 11.70 -2.99
CA LEU A 314 4.73 11.25 -3.68
C LEU A 314 4.90 11.49 -5.18
N LEU A 315 4.64 10.47 -6.00
CA LEU A 315 4.79 10.54 -7.45
C LEU A 315 3.42 10.65 -8.12
N ASP A 316 3.20 11.72 -8.88
CA ASP A 316 1.92 11.98 -9.57
C ASP A 316 1.97 11.68 -11.07
N HIS A 317 3.15 11.44 -11.64
CA HIS A 317 3.32 11.19 -13.07
C HIS A 317 4.57 10.33 -13.36
N PRO A 318 4.62 9.67 -14.53
CA PRO A 318 5.83 9.05 -15.03
C PRO A 318 6.97 10.05 -15.25
N SER A 319 8.20 9.60 -15.03
CA SER A 319 9.39 10.43 -15.27
C SER A 319 9.60 10.66 -16.76
N SER A 320 10.11 11.84 -17.09
CA SER A 320 10.56 12.18 -18.45
C SER A 320 11.99 11.71 -18.75
N GLY A 321 12.67 11.05 -17.80
CA GLY A 321 14.06 10.60 -17.91
C GLY A 321 15.11 11.62 -17.48
N ALA A 322 14.71 12.86 -17.18
CA ALA A 322 15.51 13.78 -16.35
C ALA A 322 15.22 13.52 -14.86
N GLU A 323 16.10 13.97 -13.95
CA GLU A 323 15.85 13.93 -12.50
C GLU A 323 14.50 14.62 -12.22
N ASP A 324 13.48 13.80 -12.03
CA ASP A 324 12.13 14.22 -11.71
C ASP A 324 12.01 14.14 -10.20
N THR A 325 11.67 15.26 -9.59
CA THR A 325 11.69 15.33 -8.15
C THR A 325 10.44 14.71 -7.54
N GLY A 326 9.31 14.54 -8.24
CA GLY A 326 8.04 14.27 -7.57
C GLY A 326 7.72 15.30 -6.46
N GLN A 327 6.66 15.06 -5.68
CA GLN A 327 6.27 15.96 -4.60
C GLN A 327 6.96 15.56 -3.29
N LEU A 328 7.73 16.47 -2.69
CA LEU A 328 8.31 16.26 -1.36
C LEU A 328 7.20 16.18 -0.32
N VAL A 329 7.05 15.02 0.31
CA VAL A 329 6.16 14.82 1.46
C VAL A 329 6.91 15.19 2.74
N TYR A 330 8.16 14.72 2.86
CA TYR A 330 8.96 14.91 4.06
C TYR A 330 10.46 14.77 3.79
N GLY A 331 11.28 15.65 4.39
CA GLY A 331 12.72 15.73 4.14
C GLY A 331 13.61 14.87 5.06
N GLY A 332 13.04 14.03 5.93
CA GLY A 332 13.77 13.17 6.87
C GLY A 332 13.43 13.44 8.33
N GLY A 333 13.51 12.41 9.19
CA GLY A 333 13.07 12.43 10.59
C GLY A 333 12.48 11.09 11.07
N PRO A 334 11.21 10.99 11.49
CA PRO A 334 10.61 9.70 11.86
C PRO A 334 10.54 8.73 10.68
N ALA A 335 10.69 7.45 11.00
CA ALA A 335 10.43 6.36 10.08
C ALA A 335 8.91 6.24 9.85
N LEU A 336 8.45 6.64 8.67
CA LEU A 336 7.06 6.46 8.26
C LEU A 336 6.90 5.14 7.51
N SER A 337 5.77 4.47 7.72
CA SER A 337 5.41 3.22 7.07
C SER A 337 3.95 3.21 6.64
N ASP A 338 3.58 2.18 5.89
CA ASP A 338 2.19 1.81 5.59
C ASP A 338 1.35 2.97 5.02
N PRO A 339 1.79 3.60 3.92
CA PRO A 339 1.06 4.70 3.33
C PRO A 339 -0.33 4.25 2.85
N GLN A 340 -1.37 4.89 3.36
CA GLN A 340 -2.76 4.60 3.02
C GLN A 340 -3.40 5.83 2.38
N GLY A 341 -3.80 5.70 1.12
CA GLY A 341 -4.50 6.77 0.40
C GLY A 341 -5.95 6.92 0.85
N ASP A 342 -6.39 8.17 0.98
CA ASP A 342 -7.75 8.55 1.36
C ASP A 342 -8.16 9.82 0.58
N GLY A 343 -8.55 9.60 -0.67
CA GLY A 343 -8.76 10.68 -1.63
C GLY A 343 -7.43 11.37 -2.00
N ASP A 344 -7.36 12.67 -1.73
CA ASP A 344 -6.18 13.53 -1.88
C ASP A 344 -5.20 13.43 -0.69
N ARG A 345 -5.60 12.77 0.39
CA ARG A 345 -4.83 12.59 1.62
C ARG A 345 -4.03 11.30 1.60
N VAL A 346 -2.92 11.29 2.34
CA VAL A 346 -2.14 10.08 2.60
C VAL A 346 -1.88 9.96 4.09
N TRP A 347 -2.31 8.85 4.69
CA TRP A 347 -2.03 8.51 6.08
C TRP A 347 -0.76 7.67 6.17
N PHE A 348 0.01 7.84 7.24
CA PHE A 348 1.21 7.07 7.51
C PHE A 348 1.23 6.57 8.96
N GLY A 349 1.77 5.36 9.12
CA GLY A 349 2.09 4.77 10.42
C GLY A 349 3.52 5.10 10.86
N SER A 350 3.80 4.84 12.14
CA SER A 350 5.16 4.84 12.72
C SER A 350 5.14 4.21 14.12
N ASP A 351 6.32 4.14 14.75
CA ASP A 351 6.50 3.89 16.19
C ASP A 351 6.08 5.07 17.09
N ARG A 352 5.86 6.26 16.51
CA ARG A 352 5.55 7.51 17.24
C ARG A 352 4.10 7.96 17.13
N GLY A 353 3.32 7.40 16.21
CA GLY A 353 1.94 7.84 15.96
C GLY A 353 1.49 7.75 14.50
N ILE A 354 0.37 8.42 14.20
CA ILE A 354 -0.18 8.55 12.85
C ILE A 354 0.12 9.94 12.30
N TYR A 355 0.55 9.97 11.04
CA TYR A 355 0.76 11.20 10.27
C TYR A 355 -0.22 11.28 9.12
N LEU A 356 -0.53 12.51 8.74
CA LEU A 356 -1.38 12.86 7.62
C LEU A 356 -0.60 13.79 6.71
N TYR A 357 -0.53 13.43 5.44
CA TYR A 357 -0.09 14.30 4.38
C TYR A 357 -1.28 14.83 3.60
N THR A 358 -1.29 16.13 3.36
CA THR A 358 -2.19 16.83 2.42
C THR A 358 -1.39 17.79 1.56
N ALA A 359 -1.84 18.06 0.34
CA ALA A 359 -1.14 18.99 -0.55
C ALA A 359 -1.04 20.41 0.06
N ASP A 360 -2.10 20.87 0.72
CA ASP A 360 -2.18 22.21 1.30
C ASP A 360 -1.54 22.32 2.70
N GLY A 361 -1.54 21.23 3.47
CA GLY A 361 -1.09 21.21 4.86
C GLY A 361 0.28 20.59 5.10
N GLY A 362 0.89 20.00 4.08
CA GLY A 362 2.12 19.22 4.21
C GLY A 362 1.93 17.97 5.09
N LEU A 363 3.05 17.40 5.56
CA LEU A 363 3.02 16.30 6.52
C LEU A 363 2.80 16.83 7.94
N GLN A 364 1.83 16.25 8.63
CA GLN A 364 1.43 16.61 9.98
C GLN A 364 1.34 15.36 10.84
N LYS A 365 1.82 15.41 12.09
CA LYS A 365 1.50 14.38 13.08
C LYS A 365 0.13 14.68 13.66
N VAL A 366 -0.80 13.75 13.56
CA VAL A 366 -2.21 13.97 13.93
C VAL A 366 -2.67 13.08 15.08
N TYR A 367 -1.86 12.07 15.41
CA TYR A 367 -2.03 11.25 16.61
C TYR A 367 -0.65 10.88 17.15
N ALA A 368 -0.45 10.95 18.47
CA ALA A 368 0.73 10.41 19.13
C ALA A 368 0.42 9.06 19.78
N ALA A 369 1.26 8.06 19.50
CA ALA A 369 1.20 6.80 20.23
C ALA A 369 1.49 7.05 21.72
N SER A 370 0.68 6.47 22.60
CA SER A 370 0.90 6.60 24.05
C SER A 370 2.13 5.79 24.48
N ALA A 371 2.70 6.07 25.67
CA ALA A 371 3.82 5.28 26.21
C ALA A 371 3.48 3.79 26.37
N SER A 372 2.21 3.43 26.60
CA SER A 372 1.76 2.03 26.64
C SER A 372 1.65 1.39 25.24
N GLN A 373 1.65 2.21 24.18
CA GLN A 373 1.72 1.84 22.78
C GLN A 373 3.12 2.08 22.18
N ALA A 374 4.06 2.65 22.94
CA ALA A 374 5.38 3.02 22.47
C ALA A 374 6.42 2.14 23.15
N GLY A 375 7.02 1.25 22.38
CA GLY A 375 8.15 0.40 22.73
C GLY A 375 8.95 0.12 21.47
N SER A 376 10.16 -0.41 21.59
CA SER A 376 11.07 -0.61 20.43
C SER A 376 10.54 -1.53 19.33
N ILE A 377 9.38 -2.17 19.54
CA ILE A 377 8.72 -3.11 18.64
C ILE A 377 7.23 -2.78 18.44
N THR A 378 6.75 -1.64 18.93
CA THR A 378 5.33 -1.27 18.83
C THR A 378 5.15 -0.14 17.84
N THR A 379 4.31 -0.38 16.83
CA THR A 379 3.97 0.60 15.80
C THR A 379 2.46 0.75 15.70
N ILE A 380 2.01 1.92 15.25
CA ILE A 380 0.61 2.15 14.88
C ILE A 380 0.56 2.49 13.39
N ALA A 381 -0.35 1.86 12.67
CA ALA A 381 -0.51 2.05 11.23
C ALA A 381 -1.98 2.37 10.88
N PRO A 382 -2.21 3.18 9.83
CA PRO A 382 -3.55 3.31 9.25
C PRO A 382 -3.98 1.94 8.71
N ALA A 383 -5.22 1.57 8.99
CA ALA A 383 -5.76 0.25 8.73
C ALA A 383 -7.06 0.31 7.92
N GLY A 384 -7.25 1.39 7.15
CA GLY A 384 -8.48 1.63 6.39
C GLY A 384 -8.59 3.09 5.97
N ILE A 385 -9.74 3.46 5.39
CA ILE A 385 -10.03 4.81 4.92
C ILE A 385 -10.80 5.57 6.02
N CYS A 386 -10.57 6.88 6.15
CA CYS A 386 -11.33 7.67 7.10
C CYS A 386 -12.79 7.85 6.64
N SER A 387 -13.75 7.56 7.52
CA SER A 387 -15.20 7.66 7.25
C SER A 387 -15.93 8.59 8.20
#